data_AF-A0A972DGV6-F1
#
_entry.id   AF-A0A972DGV6-F1
#
_cell.length_a   1.000
_cell.length_b   1.000
_cell.length_c   1.000
_cell.angle_alpha   90.00
_cell.angle_beta   90.00
_cell.angle_gamma   90.00
#
_symmetry.space_group_name_H-M   'P 1'
#
loop_
_entity.id
_entity.type
_entity.pdbx_description
1 polymer ?
#
loop_
_entity_poly.entity_id
_entity_poly.type
_entity_poly.pdbx_seq_one_letter_code
_entity_poly.pdbx_strand_id
1 'polypeptide(L)'
;MKGFTKKVLIGLAVVAALFAVLVLPELLRDKTPEKMPGDEGTYRVVTLYDSTFSDGRRIVEEMKDLATSYEGVPSFVYVDTSEEDAETGNLRLMAGRSYTVYFLGKNSEIITLWYELNFDKDTFIGAIEQCFGVKPKD
;
A
#
# COMPACT_ATOMS: atom_id res chain seq x y z
N MET A 1 29.03 35.00 -17.57
CA MET A 1 27.77 34.84 -16.81
C MET A 1 26.85 33.71 -17.26
N LYS A 2 26.76 33.32 -18.55
CA LYS A 2 25.82 32.27 -19.04
C LYS A 2 26.05 30.84 -18.49
N GLY A 3 27.27 30.49 -18.06
CA GLY A 3 27.58 29.14 -17.56
C GLY A 3 27.22 28.89 -16.09
N PHE A 4 27.13 29.96 -15.29
CA PHE A 4 26.85 29.85 -13.84
C PHE A 4 25.37 29.56 -13.59
N THR A 5 24.48 30.28 -14.28
CA THR A 5 23.03 30.05 -14.22
C THR A 5 22.64 28.65 -14.69
N LYS A 6 23.31 28.10 -15.71
CA LYS A 6 23.02 26.75 -16.22
C LYS A 6 23.41 25.65 -15.23
N LYS A 7 24.55 25.79 -14.53
CA LYS A 7 24.97 24.85 -13.49
C LYS A 7 24.08 24.91 -12.24
N VAL A 8 23.63 26.11 -11.87
CA VAL A 8 22.68 26.30 -10.75
C VAL A 8 21.30 25.71 -11.09
N LEU A 9 20.81 25.90 -12.33
CA LEU A 9 19.57 25.28 -12.81
C LEU A 9 19.64 23.76 -12.85
N ILE A 10 20.76 23.20 -13.32
CA ILE A 10 20.97 21.74 -13.31
C ILE A 10 21.04 21.22 -11.87
N GLY A 11 21.73 21.91 -10.97
CA GLY A 11 21.78 21.56 -9.55
C GLY A 11 20.39 21.56 -8.90
N LEU A 12 19.58 22.60 -9.15
CA LEU A 12 18.19 22.66 -8.70
C LEU A 12 17.32 21.55 -9.28
N ALA A 13 17.49 21.20 -10.55
CA ALA A 13 16.77 20.10 -11.18
C ALA A 13 17.15 18.74 -10.58
N VAL A 14 18.42 18.51 -10.26
CA VAL A 14 18.88 17.29 -9.59
C VAL A 14 18.33 17.21 -8.16
N VAL A 15 18.33 18.33 -7.42
CA VAL A 15 17.74 18.39 -6.08
C VAL A 15 16.22 18.15 -6.14
N ALA A 16 15.52 18.74 -7.11
CA ALA A 16 14.09 18.50 -7.30
C ALA A 16 13.80 17.04 -7.70
N ALA A 17 14.63 16.43 -8.54
CA ALA A 17 14.51 15.02 -8.90
C ALA A 17 14.77 14.10 -7.69
N LEU A 18 15.81 14.37 -6.90
CA LEU A 18 16.08 13.64 -5.66
C LEU A 18 14.95 13.81 -4.64
N PHE A 19 14.43 15.03 -4.48
CA PHE A 19 13.30 15.31 -3.61
C PHE A 19 12.03 14.59 -4.11
N ALA A 20 11.77 14.56 -5.42
CA ALA A 20 10.67 13.79 -5.98
C ALA A 20 10.87 12.29 -5.74
N VAL A 21 12.06 11.73 -5.95
CA VAL A 21 12.32 10.31 -5.71
C VAL A 21 12.13 9.93 -4.23
N LEU A 22 12.50 10.82 -3.31
CA LEU A 22 12.46 10.53 -1.86
C LEU A 22 11.09 10.85 -1.23
N VAL A 23 10.45 11.95 -1.60
CA VAL A 23 9.28 12.51 -0.89
C VAL A 23 7.97 12.24 -1.65
N LEU A 24 8.02 12.09 -2.98
CA LEU A 24 6.81 11.82 -3.77
C LEU A 24 6.14 10.49 -3.40
N PRO A 25 6.85 9.38 -3.12
CA PRO A 25 6.22 8.13 -2.69
C PRO A 25 5.42 8.30 -1.38
N GLU A 26 5.95 9.08 -0.43
CA GLU A 26 5.24 9.36 0.83
C GLU A 26 3.99 10.25 0.59
N LEU A 27 4.11 11.29 -0.25
CA LEU A 27 2.98 12.16 -0.63
C LEU A 27 1.89 11.46 -1.44
N LEU A 28 2.26 10.45 -2.24
CA LEU A 28 1.30 9.68 -3.04
C LEU A 28 0.61 8.59 -2.23
N ARG A 29 1.23 8.08 -1.15
CA ARG A 29 0.60 7.09 -0.26
C ARG A 29 -0.65 7.59 0.45
N ASP A 30 -0.66 8.87 0.81
CA ASP A 30 -1.82 9.53 1.45
C ASP A 30 -2.93 9.91 0.46
N LYS A 31 -2.66 9.82 -0.85
CA LYS A 31 -3.70 10.04 -1.87
C LYS A 31 -4.36 8.71 -2.19
N THR A 32 -5.66 8.61 -1.92
CA THR A 32 -6.49 7.54 -2.47
C THR A 32 -6.34 7.52 -4.00
N PRO A 33 -5.94 6.40 -4.63
CA PRO A 33 -5.86 6.33 -6.07
C PRO A 33 -7.26 6.47 -6.65
N GLU A 34 -7.33 6.85 -7.92
CA GLU A 34 -8.60 7.00 -8.63
C GLU A 34 -9.41 5.68 -8.61
N LYS A 35 -8.72 4.54 -8.51
CA LYS A 35 -9.33 3.22 -8.34
C LYS A 35 -8.45 2.31 -7.47
N MET A 36 -8.98 1.85 -6.34
CA MET A 36 -8.40 0.77 -5.55
C MET A 36 -8.95 -0.59 -6.03
N PRO A 37 -8.16 -1.68 -5.96
CA PRO A 37 -8.60 -3.00 -6.39
C PRO A 37 -9.69 -3.59 -5.47
N GLY A 38 -10.46 -4.54 -6.02
CA GLY A 38 -11.61 -5.18 -5.36
C GLY A 38 -12.95 -4.47 -5.59
N ASP A 39 -14.03 -5.09 -5.14
CA ASP A 39 -15.39 -4.64 -5.39
C ASP A 39 -15.75 -3.36 -4.63
N GLU A 40 -16.16 -2.32 -5.35
CA GLU A 40 -16.71 -1.09 -4.75
C GLU A 40 -17.98 -1.39 -3.93
N GLY A 41 -18.25 -0.59 -2.90
CA GLY A 41 -19.38 -0.81 -1.99
C GLY A 41 -19.09 -1.80 -0.86
N THR A 42 -17.89 -2.39 -0.81
CA THR A 42 -17.46 -3.34 0.23
C THR A 42 -16.32 -2.79 1.09
N TYR A 43 -16.29 -3.19 2.37
CA TYR A 43 -15.12 -3.00 3.22
C TYR A 43 -14.02 -3.93 2.75
N ARG A 44 -12.81 -3.39 2.53
CA ARG A 44 -11.70 -4.13 1.93
C ARG A 44 -10.42 -3.97 2.71
N VAL A 45 -9.62 -5.03 2.72
CA VAL A 45 -8.22 -5.03 3.13
C VAL A 45 -7.41 -5.30 1.87
N VAL A 46 -6.78 -4.27 1.32
CA VAL A 46 -5.97 -4.35 0.10
C VAL A 46 -4.51 -4.43 0.50
N THR A 47 -3.87 -5.56 0.24
CA THR A 47 -2.44 -5.77 0.45
C THR A 47 -1.71 -5.59 -0.88
N LEU A 48 -0.96 -4.51 -1.00
CA LEU A 48 0.03 -4.35 -2.05
C LEU A 48 1.32 -4.98 -1.56
N TYR A 49 1.87 -5.95 -2.28
CA TYR A 49 3.12 -6.61 -1.91
C TYR A 49 4.03 -6.73 -3.12
N ASP A 50 5.32 -6.94 -2.88
CA ASP A 50 6.30 -7.22 -3.92
C ASP A 50 6.86 -8.63 -3.66
N SER A 51 6.51 -9.58 -4.53
CA SER A 51 6.90 -10.98 -4.37
C SER A 51 8.40 -11.24 -4.58
N THR A 52 9.14 -10.27 -5.12
CA THR A 52 10.60 -10.36 -5.25
C THR A 52 11.29 -10.26 -3.89
N PHE A 53 10.63 -9.69 -2.88
CA PHE A 53 11.11 -9.65 -1.50
C PHE A 53 10.55 -10.83 -0.67
N SER A 54 11.41 -11.44 0.16
CA SER A 54 11.00 -12.53 1.07
C SER A 54 9.87 -12.10 2.00
N ASP A 55 9.95 -10.87 2.52
CA ASP A 55 8.95 -10.34 3.45
C ASP A 55 7.60 -10.11 2.78
N GLY A 56 7.59 -9.68 1.51
CA GLY A 56 6.35 -9.52 0.72
C GLY A 56 5.64 -10.85 0.46
N ARG A 57 6.40 -11.94 0.23
CA ARG A 57 5.81 -13.29 0.11
C ARG A 57 5.32 -13.83 1.45
N ARG A 58 6.13 -13.68 2.50
CA ARG A 58 5.76 -14.15 3.85
C ARG A 58 4.48 -13.49 4.34
N ILE A 59 4.38 -12.17 4.20
CA ILE A 59 3.22 -11.42 4.69
C ILE A 59 1.94 -11.79 3.94
N VAL A 60 2.00 -11.97 2.62
CA VAL A 60 0.79 -12.31 1.86
C VAL A 60 0.29 -13.70 2.22
N GLU A 61 1.18 -14.65 2.53
CA GLU A 61 0.81 -15.98 3.02
C GLU A 61 0.15 -15.91 4.41
N GLU A 62 0.73 -15.16 5.34
CA GLU A 62 0.17 -14.96 6.68
C GLU A 62 -1.20 -14.25 6.64
N MET A 63 -1.37 -13.27 5.74
CA MET A 63 -2.65 -12.58 5.52
C MET A 63 -3.70 -13.49 4.89
N LYS A 64 -3.30 -14.33 3.92
CA LYS A 64 -4.20 -15.30 3.30
C LYS A 64 -4.69 -16.32 4.32
N ASP A 65 -3.80 -16.82 5.17
CA ASP A 65 -4.17 -17.69 6.29
C ASP A 65 -5.17 -16.99 7.21
N LEU A 66 -4.86 -15.76 7.66
CA LEU A 66 -5.76 -14.99 8.49
C LEU A 66 -7.12 -14.73 7.83
N ALA A 67 -7.15 -14.42 6.53
CA ALA A 67 -8.38 -14.13 5.79
C ALA A 67 -9.36 -15.30 5.81
N THR A 68 -8.88 -16.55 5.93
CA THR A 68 -9.75 -17.74 6.06
C THR A 68 -10.59 -17.73 7.35
N SER A 69 -10.16 -16.98 8.37
CA SER A 69 -10.89 -16.84 9.63
C SER A 69 -11.99 -15.78 9.59
N TYR A 70 -12.10 -14.98 8.51
CA TYR A 70 -13.14 -13.95 8.37
C TYR A 70 -14.24 -14.40 7.42
N GLU A 71 -15.50 -14.24 7.83
CA GLU A 71 -16.65 -14.50 6.97
C GLU A 71 -17.16 -13.21 6.32
N GLY A 72 -16.92 -13.08 5.03
CA GLY A 72 -17.56 -12.08 4.15
C GLY A 72 -17.12 -10.63 4.35
N VAL A 73 -16.60 -10.24 5.53
CA VAL A 73 -16.12 -8.90 5.83
C VAL A 73 -14.86 -8.95 6.71
N PRO A 74 -13.80 -8.17 6.39
CA PRO A 74 -13.61 -7.44 5.13
C PRO A 74 -13.31 -8.39 3.96
N SER A 75 -13.46 -7.91 2.72
CA SER A 75 -12.92 -8.60 1.55
C SER A 75 -11.40 -8.41 1.49
N PHE A 76 -10.66 -9.49 1.43
CA PHE A 76 -9.20 -9.45 1.34
C PHE A 76 -8.74 -9.49 -0.11
N VAL A 77 -7.96 -8.50 -0.52
CA VAL A 77 -7.47 -8.33 -1.88
C VAL A 77 -5.95 -8.26 -1.85
N TYR A 78 -5.29 -8.99 -2.76
CA TYR A 78 -3.84 -9.09 -2.81
C TYR A 78 -3.35 -8.71 -4.19
N VAL A 79 -2.42 -7.76 -4.26
CA VAL A 79 -1.84 -7.30 -5.53
C VAL A 79 -0.33 -7.40 -5.46
N ASP A 80 0.23 -8.19 -6.37
CA ASP A 80 1.68 -8.27 -6.57
C ASP A 80 2.13 -7.11 -7.46
N THR A 81 2.79 -6.13 -6.86
CA THR A 81 3.29 -4.92 -7.53
C THR A 81 4.57 -5.15 -8.32
N SER A 82 5.14 -6.35 -8.26
CA SER A 82 6.28 -6.74 -9.10
C SER A 82 5.88 -7.19 -10.51
N GLU A 83 4.61 -7.56 -10.70
CA GLU A 83 4.05 -7.86 -12.01
C GLU A 83 3.86 -6.55 -12.81
N GLU A 84 4.30 -6.53 -14.07
CA GLU A 84 4.12 -5.35 -14.94
C GLU A 84 2.78 -5.42 -15.67
N ASP A 85 1.77 -4.74 -15.12
CA ASP A 85 0.53 -4.43 -15.84
C ASP A 85 0.13 -2.95 -15.65
N ALA A 86 -0.89 -2.52 -16.40
CA ALA A 86 -1.33 -1.13 -16.38
C ALA A 86 -1.97 -0.71 -15.04
N GLU A 87 -2.50 -1.65 -14.25
CA GLU A 87 -3.16 -1.38 -12.98
C GLU A 87 -2.14 -1.30 -11.82
N THR A 88 -1.11 -2.15 -11.85
CA THR A 88 -0.01 -2.24 -10.88
C THR A 88 0.95 -1.05 -10.94
N GLY A 89 1.10 -0.40 -12.09
CA GLY A 89 2.02 0.74 -12.26
C GLY A 89 1.77 1.90 -11.29
N ASN A 90 0.52 2.30 -11.10
CA ASN A 90 0.16 3.35 -10.14
C ASN A 90 0.24 2.85 -8.69
N LEU A 91 -0.18 1.61 -8.44
CA LEU A 91 -0.18 1.00 -7.11
C LEU A 91 1.25 0.79 -6.58
N ARG A 92 2.23 0.53 -7.45
CA ARG A 92 3.64 0.36 -7.10
C ARG A 92 4.26 1.63 -6.51
N LEU A 93 3.81 2.82 -6.93
CA LEU A 93 4.26 4.09 -6.33
C LEU A 93 3.75 4.29 -4.90
N MET A 94 2.67 3.60 -4.55
CA MET A 94 2.05 3.63 -3.23
C MET A 94 2.56 2.49 -2.33
N ALA A 95 3.00 1.39 -2.92
CA ALA A 95 3.54 0.26 -2.18
C ALA A 95 4.79 0.64 -1.38
N GLY A 96 4.91 0.02 -0.21
CA GLY A 96 6.13 -0.09 0.57
C GLY A 96 7.19 -0.86 -0.20
N ARG A 97 8.41 -0.88 0.33
CA ARG A 97 9.49 -1.67 -0.29
C ARG A 97 9.14 -3.16 -0.39
N SER A 98 8.41 -3.69 0.58
CA SER A 98 8.02 -5.10 0.62
C SER A 98 6.51 -5.28 0.59
N TYR A 99 5.78 -4.49 1.37
CA TYR A 99 4.32 -4.45 1.32
C TYR A 99 3.76 -3.16 1.92
N THR A 100 2.49 -2.88 1.61
CA THR A 100 1.61 -1.93 2.30
C THR A 100 0.22 -2.54 2.37
N VAL A 101 -0.47 -2.38 3.49
CA VAL A 101 -1.88 -2.79 3.60
C VAL A 101 -2.77 -1.57 3.77
N TYR A 102 -3.83 -1.48 2.97
CA TYR A 102 -4.84 -0.45 3.04
C TYR A 102 -6.14 -1.02 3.59
N PHE A 103 -6.70 -0.34 4.58
CA PHE A 103 -8.02 -0.60 5.11
C PHE A 103 -8.98 0.37 4.46
N LEU A 104 -9.88 -0.14 3.64
CA LEU A 104 -10.77 0.67 2.81
C LEU A 104 -12.22 0.55 3.26
N GLY A 105 -12.88 1.70 3.28
CA GLY A 105 -14.33 1.77 3.46
C GLY A 105 -15.09 1.42 2.18
N LYS A 106 -16.42 1.46 2.29
CA LYS A 106 -17.33 1.09 1.20
C LYS A 106 -17.21 2.01 -0.01
N ASN A 107 -16.80 3.26 0.18
CA ASN A 107 -16.63 4.25 -0.88
C ASN A 107 -15.17 4.33 -1.37
N SER A 108 -14.38 3.28 -1.11
CA SER A 108 -12.94 3.23 -1.41
C SER A 108 -12.10 4.27 -0.66
N GLU A 109 -12.65 4.91 0.38
CA GLU A 109 -11.89 5.79 1.25
C GLU A 109 -10.88 5.00 2.09
N ILE A 110 -9.67 5.53 2.24
CA ILE A 110 -8.65 4.95 3.12
C ILE A 110 -9.05 5.28 4.57
N ILE A 111 -9.43 4.26 5.34
CA ILE A 111 -9.71 4.38 6.78
C ILE A 111 -8.39 4.45 7.54
N THR A 112 -7.48 3.53 7.23
CA THR A 112 -6.13 3.49 7.75
C THR A 112 -5.21 2.75 6.78
N LEU A 113 -3.92 2.89 6.99
CA LEU A 113 -2.88 2.18 6.25
C LEU A 113 -1.90 1.55 7.23
N TRP A 114 -1.34 0.42 6.86
CA TRP A 114 -0.37 -0.33 7.63
C TRP A 114 0.91 -0.51 6.82
N TYR A 115 2.00 -0.01 7.39
CA TYR A 115 3.35 -0.12 6.85
C TYR A 115 4.29 -0.40 8.02
N GLU A 116 4.49 -1.66 8.35
CA GLU A 116 5.52 -2.00 9.34
C GLU A 116 6.47 -3.03 8.75
N LEU A 117 7.72 -3.01 9.25
CA LEU A 117 8.71 -4.03 8.93
C LEU A 117 8.42 -5.34 9.69
N ASN A 118 7.62 -5.28 10.75
CA ASN A 118 7.30 -6.40 11.62
C ASN A 118 5.78 -6.55 11.72
N PHE A 119 5.22 -7.45 10.92
CA PHE A 119 3.82 -7.84 11.07
C PHE A 119 3.59 -8.54 12.41
N ASP A 120 2.62 -8.02 13.17
CA ASP A 120 2.10 -8.65 14.37
C ASP A 120 0.62 -9.00 14.15
N LYS A 121 0.32 -10.30 14.19
CA LYS A 121 -1.00 -10.84 13.85
C LYS A 121 -2.10 -10.31 14.78
N ASP A 122 -1.81 -10.21 16.08
CA ASP A 122 -2.78 -9.78 17.08
C ASP A 122 -3.11 -8.29 16.93
N THR A 123 -2.10 -7.45 16.73
CA THR A 123 -2.29 -6.02 16.46
C THR A 123 -3.06 -5.83 15.15
N PHE A 124 -2.78 -6.64 14.12
CA PHE A 124 -3.48 -6.55 12.84
C PHE A 124 -4.96 -6.95 12.94
N ILE A 125 -5.27 -8.00 13.70
CA ILE A 125 -6.65 -8.36 14.06
C ILE A 125 -7.33 -7.21 14.80
N GLY A 126 -6.65 -6.58 15.76
CA GLY A 126 -7.17 -5.41 16.47
C GLY A 126 -7.51 -4.25 15.54
N ALA A 127 -6.70 -3.99 14.51
CA ALA A 127 -6.99 -2.97 13.51
C ALA A 127 -8.19 -3.34 12.62
N ILE A 128 -8.34 -4.62 12.24
CA ILE A 128 -9.54 -5.10 11.54
C ILE A 128 -10.79 -4.87 12.38
N GLU A 129 -10.76 -5.22 13.67
CA GLU A 129 -11.87 -5.01 14.59
C GLU A 129 -12.19 -3.52 14.74
N GLN A 130 -11.17 -2.67 14.89
CA GLN A 130 -11.36 -1.23 15.01
C GLN A 130 -11.95 -0.60 13.73
N CYS A 131 -11.50 -1.04 12.55
CA CYS A 131 -11.92 -0.45 11.28
C CYS A 131 -13.29 -0.95 10.82
N PHE A 132 -13.60 -2.22 11.07
CA PHE A 132 -14.74 -2.90 10.46
C PHE A 132 -15.72 -3.49 11.48
N GLY A 133 -15.40 -3.50 12.77
CA GLY A 133 -16.26 -4.01 13.83
C GLY A 133 -16.43 -5.54 13.82
N VAL A 134 -15.48 -6.27 13.23
CA VAL A 134 -15.54 -7.73 13.06
C VAL A 134 -14.34 -8.42 13.71
N LYS A 135 -14.55 -9.66 14.16
CA LYS A 135 -13.53 -10.52 14.74
C LYS A 135 -13.31 -11.76 13.88
N PRO A 136 -12.10 -12.33 13.89
CA PRO A 136 -11.84 -13.62 13.28
C PRO A 136 -12.64 -14.70 14.01
N LYS A 137 -12.96 -15.78 13.31
CA LYS A 137 -13.51 -16.99 13.91
C LYS A 137 -12.39 -17.78 14.61
N ASP A 138 -12.76 -18.41 15.72
CA ASP A 138 -11.93 -19.37 16.45
C ASP A 138 -11.69 -20.66 15.66
#